data_AF-A0A954SD15-F1
#
_entry.id   AF-A0A954SD15-F1
#
_cell.length_a   1.000
_cell.length_b   1.000
_cell.length_c   1.000
_cell.angle_alpha   90.00
_cell.angle_beta   90.00
_cell.angle_gamma   90.00
#
_symmetry.space_group_name_H-M   'P 1'
#
loop_
_entity.id
_entity.type
_entity.pdbx_description
1 polymer ?
#
loop_
_entity_poly.entity_id
_entity_poly.type
_entity_poly.pdbx_seq_one_letter_code
_entity_poly.pdbx_strand_id
1 'polypeptide(L)' 'MFATASLASAAERPNIIVIMADDLGYGDVSCYGATAIETPHIDRLAAEGMRFTNGYCSAST' A
#
# COMPACT_ATOMS: atom_id res chain seq x y z
N MET A 1 23.41 -18.76 -26.20
CA MET A 1 24.07 -18.50 -24.90
C MET A 1 23.13 -17.58 -24.13
N PHE A 2 22.35 -18.11 -23.18
CA PHE A 2 21.37 -17.32 -22.42
C PHE A 2 21.99 -16.97 -21.06
N ALA A 3 22.03 -15.68 -20.72
CA ALA A 3 22.49 -15.20 -19.42
C ALA A 3 21.39 -15.41 -18.38
N THR A 4 21.69 -16.15 -17.32
CA THR A 4 20.82 -16.33 -16.15
C THR A 4 20.87 -15.08 -15.27
N ALA A 5 19.72 -14.42 -15.08
CA ALA A 5 19.60 -13.31 -14.14
C ALA A 5 19.69 -13.83 -12.69
N SER A 6 20.52 -13.18 -11.87
CA SER A 6 20.61 -13.46 -10.43
C SER A 6 19.40 -12.88 -9.71
N LEU A 7 18.65 -13.72 -8.99
CA LEU A 7 17.57 -13.29 -8.09
C LEU A 7 18.21 -12.58 -6.89
N ALA A 8 17.88 -11.31 -6.70
CA ALA A 8 18.28 -10.56 -5.52
C ALA A 8 17.72 -11.27 -4.27
N SER A 9 18.61 -11.76 -3.41
CA SER A 9 18.22 -12.30 -2.10
C SER A 9 17.51 -11.20 -1.32
N ALA A 10 16.35 -11.51 -0.73
CA ALA A 10 15.72 -10.62 0.23
C ALA A 10 16.75 -10.26 1.31
N ALA A 11 16.87 -8.97 1.62
CA ALA A 11 17.77 -8.53 2.68
C ALA A 11 17.38 -9.26 3.98
N GLU A 12 18.37 -9.82 4.69
CA GLU A 12 18.14 -10.48 5.99
C GLU A 12 17.38 -9.57 6.98
N ARG A 13 17.47 -8.25 6.76
CA ARG A 13 16.74 -7.22 7.49
C ARG A 13 16.12 -6.26 6.48
N PRO A 14 14.81 -6.40 6.16
CA PRO A 14 14.15 -5.50 5.24
C PRO A 14 14.06 -4.09 5.82
N ASN A 15 14.08 -3.08 4.96
CA ASN A 15 13.74 -1.72 5.36
C ASN A 15 12.23 -1.62 5.57
N ILE A 16 11.81 -0.89 6.60
CA ILE A 16 10.40 -0.63 6.90
C ILE A 16 10.15 0.85 6.73
N ILE A 17 9.18 1.20 5.89
CA ILE A 17 8.69 2.58 5.70
C ILE A 17 7.24 2.60 6.15
N VAL A 18 6.90 3.51 7.06
CA VAL A 18 5.54 3.76 7.51
C VAL A 18 5.09 5.10 6.94
N ILE A 19 4.03 5.08 6.14
CA ILE A 19 3.37 6.27 5.63
C ILE A 19 2.06 6.40 6.39
N MET A 20 1.92 7.47 7.17
CA MET A 20 0.71 7.79 7.92
C MET A 20 0.15 9.10 7.38
N ALA A 21 -1.11 9.10 6.99
CA ALA A 21 -1.84 10.30 6.59
C ALA A 21 -2.77 10.72 7.74
N ASP A 22 -2.86 12.02 7.96
CA ASP A 22 -3.78 12.62 8.92
C ASP A 22 -5.19 12.67 8.32
N ASP A 23 -6.22 12.39 9.13
CA ASP A 23 -7.64 12.44 8.76
C ASP A 23 -8.04 11.70 7.46
N LEU A 24 -7.34 10.61 7.12
CA LEU A 24 -7.69 9.79 5.95
C LEU A 24 -8.81 8.79 6.28
N GLY A 25 -10.00 9.02 5.74
CA GLY A 25 -11.15 8.14 5.84
C GLY A 25 -11.08 6.93 4.90
N TYR A 26 -11.82 5.88 5.24
CA TYR A 26 -11.87 4.64 4.45
C TYR A 26 -12.31 4.87 3.00
N GLY A 27 -13.24 5.81 2.78
CA GLY A 27 -13.80 6.12 1.46
C GLY A 27 -12.99 7.13 0.62
N ASP A 28 -11.84 7.59 1.11
CA ASP A 28 -11.12 8.71 0.49
C ASP A 28 -10.16 8.29 -0.63
N VAL A 29 -9.76 7.01 -0.68
CA VAL A 29 -8.83 6.50 -1.69
C VAL A 29 -9.52 5.56 -2.68
N SER A 30 -9.11 5.63 -3.95
CA SER A 30 -9.78 4.95 -5.07
C SER A 30 -9.79 3.43 -4.93
N CYS A 31 -8.76 2.83 -4.31
CA CYS A 31 -8.76 1.40 -4.03
C CYS A 31 -9.85 0.95 -3.03
N TYR A 32 -10.49 1.87 -2.29
CA TYR A 32 -11.67 1.56 -1.46
C TYR A 32 -12.99 2.09 -2.06
N GLY A 33 -12.96 2.57 -3.30
CA GLY A 33 -14.16 2.98 -4.05
C GLY A 33 -14.38 4.48 -4.16
N ALA A 34 -13.42 5.32 -3.76
CA ALA A 34 -13.48 6.75 -4.03
C ALA A 34 -13.56 7.02 -5.54
N THR A 35 -14.47 7.91 -5.95
CA THR A 35 -14.66 8.31 -7.37
C THR A 35 -14.37 9.79 -7.62
N ALA A 36 -14.24 10.59 -6.56
CA ALA A 36 -14.01 12.03 -6.66
C ALA A 36 -12.53 12.38 -6.96
N ILE A 37 -11.59 11.55 -6.50
CA ILE A 37 -10.15 11.74 -6.70
C ILE A 37 -9.50 10.42 -7.13
N GLU A 38 -8.49 10.52 -7.98
CA GLU A 38 -7.66 9.39 -8.38
C GLU A 38 -6.44 9.29 -7.44
N THR A 39 -6.17 8.08 -6.92
CA THR A 39 -5.01 7.83 -6.06
C THR A 39 -4.10 6.74 -6.62
N PRO A 40 -3.55 6.90 -7.85
CA PRO A 40 -2.92 5.83 -8.61
C PRO A 40 -1.70 5.21 -7.92
N HIS A 41 -0.97 5.97 -7.11
CA HIS A 41 0.16 5.46 -6.34
C HIS A 41 -0.29 4.60 -5.15
N ILE A 42 -1.39 4.97 -4.47
CA ILE A 42 -1.98 4.17 -3.39
C ILE A 42 -2.62 2.91 -3.97
N ASP A 43 -3.29 3.03 -5.13
CA ASP A 43 -3.88 1.90 -5.84
C ASP A 43 -2.83 0.86 -6.22
N ARG A 44 -1.67 1.32 -6.72
CA ARG A 44 -0.54 0.44 -7.02
C ARG A 44 -0.04 -0.29 -5.77
N LEU A 45 0.13 0.41 -4.65
CA LEU A 45 0.55 -0.21 -3.39
C LEU A 45 -0.47 -1.27 -2.91
N ALA A 46 -1.76 -1.00 -3.07
CA ALA A 46 -2.81 -1.95 -2.72
C ALA A 46 -2.83 -3.18 -3.65
N ALA A 47 -2.53 -3.01 -4.94
CA ALA A 47 -2.50 -4.09 -5.94
C ALA A 47 -1.24 -4.96 -5.86
N GLU A 48 -0.09 -4.37 -5.52
CA GLU A 48 1.19 -5.09 -5.36
C GLU A 48 1.38 -5.67 -3.95
N GLY A 49 0.49 -5.32 -3.01
CA GLY A 49 0.59 -5.67 -1.60
C GLY A 49 -0.66 -6.33 -1.04
N MET A 50 -0.93 -6.01 0.22
CA MET A 50 -2.11 -6.48 0.95
C MET A 50 -2.98 -5.28 1.32
N ARG A 51 -4.29 -5.42 1.10
CA ARG A 51 -5.29 -4.40 1.43
C ARG A 51 -6.19 -4.88 2.58
N PHE A 52 -6.31 -4.05 3.62
CA PHE A 52 -7.19 -4.33 4.76
C PHE A 52 -8.54 -3.63 4.56
N THR A 53 -9.58 -4.38 4.21
CA THR A 53 -10.93 -3.83 4.03
C THR A 53 -11.72 -3.68 5.34
N ASN A 54 -11.17 -4.18 6.46
CA ASN A 54 -11.75 -4.09 7.80
C ASN A 54 -10.67 -3.65 8.80
N GLY A 55 -10.00 -2.52 8.52
CA GLY A 55 -9.06 -1.88 9.43
C GLY A 55 -9.74 -0.73 10.17
N TYR A 56 -9.76 -0.77 11.50
CA TYR A 56 -10.43 0.21 12.35
C TYR A 56 -9.44 0.93 13.26
N CYS A 57 -9.66 2.22 13.48
CA CYS A 57 -9.05 2.92 14.59
C CYS A 57 -9.89 2.70 15.86
N SER A 58 -9.25 2.44 17.00
CA SER A 58 -9.95 2.23 18.28
C SER A 58 -10.59 3.51 18.83
N ALA A 59 -10.11 4.67 18.40
CA ALA A 59 -10.68 5.98 18.70
C ALA A 59 -10.48 6.91 17.49
N SER A 60 -11.50 7.67 17.12
CA SER A 60 -11.35 8.81 16.21
C SER A 60 -11.64 10.09 16.98
N THR A 61 -10.80 11.10 16.77
CA THR A 61 -11.03 12.47 17.27
C THR A 61 -11.80 13.30 16.28
#